data_AF-A0A9D4EBM0-F1
#
_entry.id   AF-A0A9D4EBM0-F1
#
_cell.length_a   1.000
_cell.length_b   1.000
_cell.length_c   1.000
_cell.angle_alpha   90.00
_cell.angle_beta   90.00
_cell.angle_gamma   90.00
#
_symmetry.space_group_name_H-M   'P 1'
#
loop_
_entity.id
_entity.type
_entity.pdbx_description
1 polymer ?
#
loop_
_entity_poly.entity_id
_entity_poly.type
_entity_poly.pdbx_seq_one_letter_code
_entity_poly.pdbx_strand_id
1 'polypeptide(L)'
;MNQFLNNNNNNRSTTSTSTTTTTTTSATTTSTTTTTTTTTTTTTTTTTTTTTTTTTSTTTTTTTTTTTTTSTTTTGTTTTTTITGTTTTTGTTTTTTAICSSS
;
A
#
# COMPACT_ATOMS: atom_id res chain seq x y z
N MET A 1 46.91 -43.54 -88.87
CA MET A 1 46.35 -43.84 -87.55
C MET A 1 46.78 -42.73 -86.62
N ASN A 2 45.84 -41.87 -86.21
CA ASN A 2 46.04 -40.69 -85.37
C ASN A 2 46.31 -41.09 -83.92
N GLN A 3 47.13 -40.31 -83.20
CA GLN A 3 46.78 -39.76 -81.87
C GLN A 3 47.68 -38.56 -81.54
N PHE A 4 47.10 -37.35 -81.53
CA PHE A 4 47.68 -36.17 -80.90
C PHE A 4 47.27 -36.19 -79.41
N LEU A 5 48.23 -36.22 -78.48
CA LEU A 5 47.94 -36.04 -77.05
C LEU A 5 47.91 -34.55 -76.71
N ASN A 6 46.70 -34.00 -76.58
CA ASN A 6 46.44 -32.64 -76.13
C ASN A 6 46.32 -32.62 -74.60
N ASN A 7 47.41 -32.33 -73.89
CA ASN A 7 47.45 -32.31 -72.44
C ASN A 7 47.04 -30.92 -71.92
N ASN A 8 45.75 -30.66 -71.89
CA ASN A 8 45.17 -29.44 -71.31
C ASN A 8 44.15 -29.86 -70.25
N ASN A 9 44.43 -29.64 -68.96
CA ASN A 9 43.34 -29.42 -68.01
C ASN A 9 43.78 -28.80 -66.68
N ASN A 10 43.36 -27.53 -66.56
CA ASN A 10 42.61 -26.99 -65.43
C ASN A 10 43.29 -26.90 -64.06
N ASN A 11 44.01 -25.79 -63.87
CA ASN A 11 44.15 -25.13 -62.58
C ASN A 11 42.77 -24.60 -62.11
N ARG A 12 41.96 -25.48 -61.52
CA ARG A 12 40.67 -25.13 -60.92
C ARG A 12 40.93 -24.50 -59.56
N SER A 13 41.08 -23.17 -59.54
CA SER A 13 41.09 -22.40 -58.30
C SER A 13 39.72 -22.51 -57.64
N THR A 14 39.62 -23.23 -56.53
CA THR A 14 38.40 -23.33 -55.75
C THR A 14 38.39 -22.21 -54.72
N THR A 15 37.59 -21.17 -54.94
CA THR A 15 37.34 -20.14 -53.94
C THR A 15 36.40 -20.70 -52.88
N SER A 16 36.91 -20.94 -51.66
CA SER A 16 36.08 -21.30 -50.51
C SER A 16 35.52 -20.05 -49.87
N THR A 17 34.21 -19.84 -49.98
CA THR A 17 33.50 -18.76 -49.29
C THR A 17 33.12 -19.24 -47.89
N SER A 18 33.65 -18.60 -46.85
CA SER A 18 33.30 -18.89 -45.45
C SER A 18 32.15 -17.98 -45.03
N THR A 19 31.00 -18.56 -44.73
CA THR A 19 29.82 -17.83 -44.24
C THR A 19 29.85 -17.81 -42.72
N THR A 20 30.02 -16.64 -42.12
CA THR A 20 29.93 -16.46 -40.67
C THR A 20 28.50 -16.11 -40.27
N THR A 21 27.85 -16.99 -39.51
CA THR A 21 26.53 -16.71 -38.92
C THR A 21 26.73 -16.09 -37.54
N THR A 22 26.39 -14.82 -37.39
CA THR A 22 26.43 -14.12 -36.09
C THR A 22 25.07 -14.21 -35.43
N THR A 23 24.96 -14.97 -34.34
CA THR A 23 23.72 -15.08 -33.55
C THR A 23 23.69 -13.93 -32.53
N THR A 24 22.75 -13.00 -32.68
CA THR A 24 22.55 -11.89 -31.74
C THR A 24 21.51 -12.29 -30.70
N THR A 25 21.93 -12.55 -29.46
CA THR A 25 21.03 -12.81 -28.34
C THR A 25 20.57 -11.48 -27.75
N SER A 26 19.29 -11.13 -27.92
CA SER A 26 18.71 -9.92 -27.32
C SER A 26 18.18 -10.22 -25.91
N ALA A 27 18.68 -9.51 -24.91
CA ALA A 27 18.21 -9.62 -23.53
C ALA A 27 16.95 -8.77 -23.33
N THR A 28 15.84 -9.39 -22.97
CA THR A 28 14.62 -8.69 -22.56
C THR A 28 14.66 -8.37 -21.07
N THR A 29 14.55 -7.09 -20.73
CA THR A 29 14.38 -6.63 -19.34
C THR A 29 12.90 -6.60 -18.97
N THR A 30 12.49 -7.37 -17.97
CA THR A 30 11.12 -7.35 -17.43
C THR A 30 10.98 -6.23 -16.39
N SER A 31 10.03 -5.31 -16.57
CA SER A 31 9.70 -4.30 -15.55
C SER A 31 8.69 -4.87 -14.54
N THR A 32 8.94 -4.66 -13.25
CA THR A 32 8.04 -5.10 -12.17
C THR A 32 7.30 -3.89 -11.60
N THR A 33 5.96 -3.92 -11.61
CA THR A 33 5.12 -2.90 -10.96
C THR A 33 4.74 -3.35 -9.56
N THR A 34 5.01 -2.54 -8.54
CA THR A 34 4.55 -2.78 -7.16
C THR A 34 3.21 -2.09 -6.94
N THR A 35 2.17 -2.86 -6.59
CA THR A 35 0.86 -2.31 -6.18
C THR A 35 0.85 -2.09 -4.68
N THR A 36 0.63 -0.85 -4.21
CA THR A 36 0.43 -0.56 -2.79
C THR A 36 -1.02 -0.84 -2.39
N THR A 37 -1.20 -1.62 -1.33
CA THR A 37 -2.52 -1.84 -0.71
C THR A 37 -2.76 -0.77 0.36
N THR A 38 -3.93 -0.15 0.33
CA THR A 38 -4.41 0.73 1.42
C THR A 38 -5.17 -0.10 2.45
N THR A 39 -4.79 -0.01 3.71
CA THR A 39 -5.54 -0.61 4.82
C THR A 39 -6.06 0.48 5.74
N THR A 40 -7.34 0.42 6.09
CA THR A 40 -7.95 1.33 7.07
C THR A 40 -8.52 0.53 8.23
N THR A 41 -8.19 0.94 9.45
CA THR A 41 -8.71 0.37 10.69
C THR A 41 -9.38 1.48 11.50
N THR A 42 -10.64 1.27 11.88
CA THR A 42 -11.38 2.17 12.76
C THR A 42 -11.75 1.44 14.04
N THR A 43 -11.41 2.02 15.19
CA THR A 43 -11.77 1.52 16.52
C THR A 43 -12.55 2.60 17.26
N THR A 44 -13.70 2.22 17.84
CA THR A 44 -14.52 3.10 18.66
C THR A 44 -14.65 2.50 20.06
N THR A 45 -14.33 3.30 21.06
CA THR A 45 -14.46 2.95 22.48
C THR A 45 -15.41 3.93 23.16
N THR A 46 -16.43 3.40 23.82
CA THR A 46 -17.39 4.19 24.60
C THR A 46 -17.31 3.80 26.06
N THR A 47 -17.11 4.77 26.94
CA THR A 47 -17.11 4.60 28.40
C THR A 47 -18.21 5.46 29.00
N THR A 48 -19.06 4.87 29.82
CA THR A 48 -20.11 5.59 30.56
C THR A 48 -19.85 5.44 32.05
N THR A 49 -19.85 6.56 32.76
CA THR A 49 -19.72 6.61 34.21
C THR A 49 -20.87 7.41 34.80
N THR A 50 -21.55 6.84 35.77
CA THR A 50 -22.64 7.50 36.50
C THR A 50 -22.23 7.68 37.95
N THR A 51 -22.41 8.89 38.46
CA THR A 51 -22.16 9.24 39.85
C THR A 51 -23.40 9.89 40.44
N THR A 52 -23.88 9.33 41.54
CA THR A 52 -25.02 9.88 42.29
C THR A 52 -24.52 10.48 43.58
N THR A 53 -24.86 11.73 43.82
CA THR A 53 -24.56 12.43 45.06
C THR A 53 -25.87 12.83 45.73
N THR A 54 -26.09 12.31 46.93
CA THR A 54 -27.26 12.62 47.74
C THR A 54 -26.85 13.48 48.93
N THR A 55 -27.51 14.62 49.07
CA THR A 55 -27.46 15.47 50.26
C THR A 55 -28.78 15.33 51.04
N THR A 56 -28.89 15.97 52.20
CA THR A 56 -30.09 15.88 53.06
C THR A 56 -31.39 16.29 52.36
N SER A 57 -31.34 17.13 51.33
CA SER A 57 -32.52 17.66 50.64
C SER A 57 -32.54 17.43 49.13
N THR A 58 -31.45 16.98 48.50
CA THR A 58 -31.37 16.83 47.05
C THR A 58 -30.55 15.61 46.64
N THR A 59 -30.98 14.98 45.54
CA THR A 59 -30.21 13.94 44.85
C THR A 59 -29.82 14.47 43.48
N THR A 60 -28.52 14.47 43.19
CA THR A 60 -27.99 14.83 41.86
C THR A 60 -27.35 13.63 41.23
N THR A 61 -27.81 13.28 40.03
CA THR A 61 -27.18 12.26 39.18
C THR A 61 -26.38 12.97 38.11
N THR A 62 -25.10 12.59 38.00
CA THR A 62 -24.23 13.00 36.91
C THR A 62 -23.89 11.78 36.06
N THR A 63 -24.12 11.87 34.76
CA THR A 63 -23.72 10.86 33.79
C THR A 63 -22.71 11.47 32.84
N THR A 64 -21.53 10.86 32.77
CA THR A 64 -20.48 11.22 31.82
C THR A 64 -20.31 10.09 30.82
N THR A 65 -20.40 10.43 29.54
CA THR A 65 -20.13 9.52 28.43
C THR A 65 -18.94 10.05 27.65
N THR A 66 -17.91 9.22 27.53
CA THR A 66 -16.73 9.50 26.71
C THR A 66 -16.72 8.54 25.53
N THR A 67 -16.63 9.10 24.32
CA THR A 67 -16.49 8.33 23.08
C THR A 67 -15.17 8.71 22.44
N THR A 68 -14.31 7.71 22.23
CA THR A 68 -13.05 7.88 21.51
C THR A 68 -13.10 7.06 20.23
N THR A 69 -12.90 7.71 19.09
CA THR A 69 -12.80 7.08 17.78
C THR A 69 -11.40 7.30 17.23
N THR A 70 -10.69 6.22 16.96
CA THR A 70 -9.37 6.23 16.34
C THR A 70 -9.46 5.58 14.97
N SER A 71 -9.02 6.29 13.94
CA SER A 71 -8.90 5.79 12.57
C SER A 71 -7.45 5.85 12.12
N THR A 72 -6.92 4.72 11.67
CA THR A 72 -5.57 4.58 11.14
C THR A 72 -5.66 4.15 9.69
N THR A 73 -5.03 4.91 8.80
CA THR A 73 -4.93 4.61 7.37
C THR A 73 -3.46 4.41 7.01
N THR A 74 -3.16 3.25 6.42
CA THR A 74 -1.82 2.88 5.99
C THR A 74 -1.81 2.81 4.46
N THR A 75 -1.20 3.82 3.82
CA THR A 75 -1.01 3.88 2.36
C THR A 75 0.37 4.45 2.05
N GLY A 76 1.43 3.65 2.19
CA GLY A 76 2.82 4.13 2.03
C GLY A 76 3.30 5.08 3.15
N THR A 77 2.39 5.82 3.77
CA THR A 77 2.54 6.58 5.01
C THR A 77 1.39 6.23 5.96
N THR A 78 1.67 6.16 7.26
CA THR A 78 0.66 5.93 8.29
C THR A 78 0.12 7.27 8.77
N THR A 79 -1.19 7.47 8.68
CA THR A 79 -1.87 8.61 9.30
C THR A 79 -2.83 8.10 10.36
N THR A 80 -2.77 8.68 11.55
CA THR A 80 -3.69 8.35 12.65
C THR A 80 -4.51 9.57 13.03
N THR A 81 -5.83 9.43 13.06
CA THR A 81 -6.76 10.45 13.54
C THR A 81 -7.49 9.94 14.77
N THR A 82 -7.49 10.71 15.86
CA THR A 82 -8.21 10.42 17.09
C THR A 82 -9.18 11.55 17.40
N ILE A 83 -10.44 11.19 17.62
CA ILE A 83 -11.51 12.09 18.03
C ILE A 83 -12.01 11.61 19.38
N THR A 84 -11.98 12.49 20.39
CA THR A 84 -12.52 12.22 21.73
C THR A 84 -13.63 13.20 22.04
N GLY A 85 -14.85 12.69 22.19
CA GLY A 85 -16.02 13.43 22.66
C GLY A 85 -16.33 13.08 24.10
N THR A 86 -16.64 14.08 24.93
CA THR A 86 -17.18 13.91 26.28
C THR A 86 -18.52 14.63 26.38
N THR A 87 -19.53 13.92 26.86
CA THR A 87 -20.84 14.51 27.21
C THR A 87 -21.06 14.28 28.69
N THR A 88 -21.33 15.35 29.43
CA THR A 88 -21.69 15.29 30.85
C THR A 88 -23.07 15.88 31.03
N THR A 89 -23.97 15.09 31.63
CA THR A 89 -25.31 15.53 32.03
C THR A 89 -25.42 15.52 33.54
N THR A 90 -25.79 16.65 34.13
CA THR A 90 -26.02 16.82 35.57
C THR A 90 -27.42 17.41 35.76
N GLY A 91 -28.33 16.63 36.32
CA GLY A 91 -29.75 17.03 36.39
C GLY A 91 -30.32 17.25 34.99
N THR A 92 -30.75 18.48 34.69
CA THR A 92 -31.28 18.88 33.37
C THR A 92 -30.24 19.55 32.46
N THR A 93 -29.01 19.75 32.95
CA THR A 93 -27.95 20.45 32.20
C THR A 93 -27.05 19.45 31.49
N THR A 94 -26.84 19.64 30.19
CA THR A 94 -25.93 18.82 29.38
C THR A 94 -24.83 19.69 28.78
N THR A 95 -23.58 19.26 28.93
CA THR A 95 -22.39 19.88 28.32
C THR A 95 -21.68 18.86 27.45
N THR A 96 -21.29 19.26 26.24
CA THR A 96 -20.55 18.41 25.30
C THR A 96 -19.27 19.10 24.86
N THR A 97 -18.16 18.36 24.91
CA THR A 97 -16.84 18.80 24.42
C THR A 97 -16.30 17.77 23.44
N ALA A 98 -15.69 18.22 22.35
CA ALA A 98 -15.02 17.35 21.39
C ALA A 98 -13.60 17.85 21.11
N ILE A 99 -12.64 16.92 21.08
CA ILE A 99 -11.23 17.18 20.78
C ILE A 99 -10.82 16.28 19.61
N CYS A 100 -10.24 16.89 18.58
CA CYS A 100 -9.72 16.18 17.41
C CYS A 100 -8.20 16.36 17.34
N SER A 101 -7.47 15.27 17.08
CA SER A 101 -6.02 15.27 16.89
C SER A 101 -5.63 14.32 15.77
N SER A 102 -4.64 14.68 14.97
CA SER A 102 -4.05 13.82 13.93
C SER A 102 -2.53 13.85 13.99
N SER A 103 -1.91 12.71 13.69
CA SER A 103 -0.45 12.52 13.65
C SER A 103 -0.04 11.72 12.43
#